data_AF-A0A7S3A5F0-F1
#
_entry.id   AF-A0A7S3A5F0-F1
#
_cell.length_a   1.000
_cell.length_b   1.000
_cell.length_c   1.000
_cell.angle_alpha   90.00
_cell.angle_beta   90.00
_cell.angle_gamma   90.00
#
_symmetry.space_group_name_H-M   'P 1'
#
loop_
_entity.id
_entity.type
_entity.pdbx_description
1 polymer ?
#
loop_
_entity_poly.entity_id
_entity_poly.type
_entity_poly.pdbx_seq_one_letter_code
_entity_poly.pdbx_strand_id
1 'polypeptide(L)'
;MNTVISGIFAGNAVVVKASEHAGWSSMYFCHVIQEILRQCGHPMELVEVITGDEEAGEGLVESKIDKLFFTGSTKIGKKVAEHAAKYLLPVELELGGKDPLVVCDECDISTALHMIMRGVFQNSGQNCLGIERILVQEENYEYVVSELKEQISQLRVGDYRNLAGLVDMGAMTMGQTALFKIQELVNDAVQNGADLVVGGSQLKFTPNGCFYKPTLLTNVKPDMRIAQEEVFGPVACVYKFSNDDECLRIINNCKLGLGATVFVNDRRRAKKYIDGIEAGVISVNEFGTHYMNQALPFGGTKDSGYGRFGGVEGLRACCLMKTVTMDKSRFLKPSLPRHVVYPILENSKSYVKELFYLIYSRTFFLKWEALRNIMIMHVYQAFEPTPRAIDKYLVECLEQELVLAEAERDDAVSQT
;
A
#
# COMPACT_ATOMS: atom_id res chain seq x y z
N MET A 1 1.88 17.38 0.86
CA MET A 1 2.80 18.05 -0.10
C MET A 1 3.89 17.12 -0.65
N ASN A 2 4.13 15.93 -0.08
CA ASN A 2 5.21 15.05 -0.53
C ASN A 2 5.22 14.74 -2.02
N THR A 3 4.06 14.46 -2.62
CA THR A 3 3.93 14.18 -4.06
C THR A 3 4.21 15.41 -4.92
N VAL A 4 3.82 16.60 -4.47
CA VAL A 4 4.14 17.87 -5.15
C VAL A 4 5.65 18.11 -5.16
N ILE A 5 6.29 18.00 -3.98
CA ILE A 5 7.73 18.20 -3.83
C ILE A 5 8.48 17.16 -4.68
N SER A 6 8.15 15.88 -4.54
CA SER A 6 8.80 14.80 -5.31
C SER A 6 8.61 14.98 -6.82
N GLY A 7 7.42 15.41 -7.25
CA GLY A 7 7.11 15.69 -8.64
C GLY A 7 8.01 16.76 -9.24
N ILE A 8 8.15 17.91 -8.56
CA ILE A 8 9.02 19.02 -9.00
C ILE A 8 10.48 18.58 -9.05
N PHE A 9 10.97 17.89 -8.00
CA PHE A 9 12.37 17.43 -7.96
C PHE A 9 12.67 16.33 -9.00
N ALA A 10 11.66 15.56 -9.41
CA ALA A 10 11.74 14.62 -10.53
C ALA A 10 11.63 15.31 -11.91
N GLY A 11 11.39 16.62 -11.95
CA GLY A 11 11.30 17.41 -13.19
C GLY A 11 9.90 17.52 -13.80
N ASN A 12 8.84 17.29 -13.02
CA ASN A 12 7.46 17.34 -13.47
C ASN A 12 6.78 18.67 -13.09
N ALA A 13 5.86 19.14 -13.92
CA ALA A 13 4.81 20.06 -13.49
C ALA A 13 3.73 19.30 -12.71
N VAL A 14 3.05 19.96 -11.79
CA VAL A 14 2.08 19.33 -10.89
C VAL A 14 0.76 20.08 -10.86
N VAL A 15 -0.33 19.37 -11.14
CA VAL A 15 -1.69 19.86 -10.90
C VAL A 15 -2.26 19.11 -9.70
N VAL A 16 -2.71 19.86 -8.69
CA VAL A 16 -3.31 19.30 -7.47
C VAL A 16 -4.81 19.57 -7.49
N LYS A 17 -5.60 18.52 -7.64
CA LYS A 17 -7.04 18.60 -7.39
C LYS A 17 -7.33 18.38 -5.90
N ALA A 18 -7.61 19.46 -5.19
CA ALA A 18 -7.86 19.42 -3.75
C ALA A 18 -9.28 18.90 -3.44
N SER A 19 -9.47 18.31 -2.25
CA SER A 19 -10.82 18.06 -1.75
C SER A 19 -11.58 19.38 -1.57
N GLU A 20 -12.85 19.35 -1.93
CA GLU A 20 -13.85 20.37 -1.67
C GLU A 20 -13.92 20.79 -0.19
N HIS A 21 -13.65 19.86 0.74
CA HIS A 21 -13.61 20.13 2.18
C HIS A 21 -12.36 20.91 2.62
N ALA A 22 -11.33 20.97 1.77
CA ALA A 22 -10.05 21.63 2.03
C ALA A 22 -9.70 22.69 0.97
N GLY A 23 -10.66 23.14 0.16
CA GLY A 23 -10.41 24.05 -0.97
C GLY A 23 -9.76 25.37 -0.54
N TRP A 24 -10.27 25.99 0.52
CA TRP A 24 -9.75 27.28 1.01
C TRP A 24 -8.29 27.19 1.45
N SER A 25 -7.93 26.21 2.29
CA SER A 25 -6.56 26.04 2.77
C SER A 25 -5.62 25.61 1.65
N SER A 26 -6.09 24.80 0.70
CA SER A 26 -5.31 24.38 -0.46
C SER A 26 -4.92 25.55 -1.36
N MET A 27 -5.83 26.50 -1.58
CA MET A 27 -5.53 27.73 -2.33
C MET A 27 -4.51 28.62 -1.61
N TYR A 28 -4.55 28.68 -0.28
CA TYR A 28 -3.53 29.38 0.50
C TYR A 28 -2.14 28.76 0.28
N PHE A 29 -2.01 27.44 0.39
CA PHE A 29 -0.73 26.77 0.13
C PHE A 29 -0.28 26.88 -1.32
N CYS A 30 -1.21 26.90 -2.29
CA CYS A 30 -0.89 27.20 -3.68
C CYS A 30 -0.15 28.52 -3.84
N HIS A 31 -0.68 29.60 -3.25
CA HIS A 31 -0.05 30.92 -3.30
C HIS A 31 1.34 30.93 -2.67
N VAL A 32 1.51 30.23 -1.54
CA VAL A 32 2.83 30.09 -0.90
C VAL A 32 3.82 29.40 -1.84
N ILE A 33 3.43 28.30 -2.48
CA ILE A 33 4.29 27.56 -3.41
C ILE A 33 4.64 28.40 -4.64
N GLN A 34 3.65 29.06 -5.26
CA GLN A 34 3.84 29.90 -6.43
C GLN A 34 4.77 31.08 -6.14
N GLU A 35 4.65 31.70 -4.97
CA GLU A 35 5.55 32.77 -4.55
C GLU A 35 6.99 32.28 -4.34
N ILE A 36 7.17 31.08 -3.78
CA ILE A 36 8.50 30.46 -3.65
C ILE A 36 9.10 30.19 -5.04
N LEU A 37 8.32 29.59 -5.96
CA LEU A 37 8.75 29.33 -7.34
C LEU A 37 9.19 30.61 -8.03
N ARG A 38 8.38 31.68 -7.91
CA ARG A 38 8.68 33.00 -8.45
C ARG A 38 9.98 33.58 -7.90
N GLN A 39 10.20 33.50 -6.59
CA GLN A 39 11.44 33.96 -5.94
C GLN A 39 12.67 33.16 -6.37
N CYS A 40 12.50 31.87 -6.67
CA CYS A 40 13.54 31.00 -7.20
C CYS A 40 13.74 31.16 -8.73
N GLY A 41 12.97 32.01 -9.42
CA GLY A 41 13.08 32.24 -10.86
C GLY A 41 12.42 31.17 -11.73
N HIS A 42 11.49 30.40 -11.17
CA HIS A 42 10.69 29.41 -11.90
C HIS A 42 9.29 29.95 -12.25
N PRO A 43 8.64 29.41 -13.31
CA PRO A 43 7.23 29.70 -13.58
C PRO A 43 6.34 29.31 -12.41
N MET A 44 5.35 30.14 -12.10
CA MET A 44 4.41 29.86 -11.00
C MET A 44 3.50 28.68 -11.35
N GLU A 45 3.16 28.57 -12.63
CA GLU A 45 2.29 27.56 -13.24
C GLU A 45 2.90 26.15 -13.20
N LEU A 46 4.13 25.99 -12.71
CA LEU A 46 4.72 24.68 -12.45
C LEU A 46 3.91 23.90 -11.40
N VAL A 47 3.23 24.62 -10.50
CA VAL A 47 2.27 24.03 -9.57
C VAL A 47 0.97 24.81 -9.63
N GLU A 48 -0.10 24.11 -9.99
CA GLU A 48 -1.47 24.63 -9.99
C GLU A 48 -2.34 23.82 -9.02
N VAL A 49 -3.25 24.52 -8.33
CA VAL A 49 -4.28 23.88 -7.51
C VAL A 49 -5.63 24.14 -8.15
N ILE A 50 -6.38 23.08 -8.41
CA ILE A 50 -7.76 23.15 -8.85
C ILE A 50 -8.69 22.67 -7.73
N THR A 51 -9.81 23.36 -7.57
CA THR A 51 -10.88 22.99 -6.64
C THR A 51 -12.09 22.50 -7.41
N GLY A 52 -12.82 21.54 -6.86
CA GLY A 52 -14.04 20.99 -7.44
C GLY A 52 -14.35 19.64 -6.83
N ASP A 53 -15.40 18.98 -7.27
CA ASP A 53 -15.87 17.68 -6.78
C ASP A 53 -15.54 16.55 -7.80
N GLU A 54 -16.46 15.64 -8.06
CA GLU A 54 -16.27 14.52 -8.99
C GLU A 54 -15.90 15.00 -10.40
N GLU A 55 -16.56 16.03 -10.93
CA GLU A 55 -16.36 16.52 -12.31
C GLU A 55 -14.91 17.00 -12.53
N ALA A 56 -14.35 17.76 -11.58
CA ALA A 56 -12.97 18.21 -11.67
C ALA A 56 -11.96 17.05 -11.55
N GLY A 57 -12.32 15.98 -10.83
CA GLY A 57 -11.50 14.77 -10.75
C GLY A 57 -11.52 13.96 -12.04
N GLU A 58 -12.69 13.78 -12.64
CA GLU A 58 -12.86 13.12 -13.94
C GLU A 58 -12.14 13.89 -15.05
N GLY A 59 -12.33 15.21 -15.11
CA GLY A 59 -11.62 16.06 -16.07
C GLY A 59 -10.11 15.97 -15.96
N LEU A 60 -9.56 15.76 -14.76
CA LEU A 60 -8.13 15.53 -14.57
C LEU A 60 -7.68 14.18 -15.13
N VAL A 61 -8.45 13.11 -14.93
CA VAL A 61 -8.16 11.77 -15.49
C VAL A 61 -8.21 11.78 -17.02
N GLU A 62 -9.17 12.50 -17.60
CA GLU A 62 -9.34 12.63 -19.05
C GLU A 62 -8.33 13.58 -19.72
N SER A 63 -7.64 14.38 -18.91
CA SER A 63 -6.60 15.30 -19.39
C SER A 63 -5.31 14.56 -19.77
N LYS A 64 -4.42 15.24 -20.50
CA LYS A 64 -3.14 14.68 -20.96
C LYS A 64 -2.06 14.69 -19.86
N ILE A 65 -2.38 14.19 -18.67
CA ILE A 65 -1.39 13.99 -17.60
C ILE A 65 -0.65 12.67 -17.81
N ASP A 66 0.63 12.63 -17.43
CA ASP A 66 1.47 11.44 -17.61
C ASP A 66 1.33 10.42 -16.47
N LYS A 67 0.89 10.89 -15.29
CA LYS A 67 0.72 10.07 -14.09
C LYS A 67 -0.23 10.73 -13.10
N LEU A 68 -1.02 9.92 -12.41
CA LEU A 68 -1.93 10.37 -11.35
C LEU A 68 -1.56 9.76 -10.01
N PHE A 69 -1.46 10.60 -8.98
CA PHE A 69 -1.41 10.16 -7.59
C PHE A 69 -2.76 10.44 -6.96
N PHE A 70 -3.47 9.40 -6.54
CA PHE A 70 -4.77 9.52 -5.91
C PHE A 70 -4.68 9.16 -4.43
N THR A 71 -5.16 10.06 -3.57
CA THR A 71 -5.32 9.81 -2.13
C THR A 71 -6.78 9.99 -1.75
N GLY A 72 -7.39 8.97 -1.15
CA GLY A 72 -8.80 9.04 -0.76
C GLY A 72 -9.38 7.70 -0.36
N SER A 73 -10.72 7.58 -0.33
CA SER A 73 -11.36 6.33 0.06
C SER A 73 -11.13 5.21 -0.96
N THR A 74 -11.08 3.96 -0.49
CA THR A 74 -10.95 2.77 -1.35
C THR A 74 -12.02 2.71 -2.44
N LYS A 75 -13.27 3.06 -2.12
CA LYS A 75 -14.38 3.07 -3.07
C LYS A 75 -14.11 3.99 -4.25
N ILE A 76 -13.63 5.21 -3.99
CA ILE A 76 -13.32 6.18 -5.05
C ILE A 76 -12.03 5.81 -5.77
N GLY A 77 -11.01 5.31 -5.06
CA GLY A 77 -9.77 4.83 -5.67
C GLY A 77 -10.00 3.74 -6.73
N LYS A 78 -10.91 2.80 -6.45
CA LYS A 78 -11.33 1.77 -7.43
C LYS A 78 -11.96 2.38 -8.69
N LYS A 79 -12.87 3.35 -8.52
CA LYS A 79 -13.46 4.08 -9.65
C LYS A 79 -12.41 4.85 -10.47
N VAL A 80 -11.47 5.51 -9.79
CA VAL A 80 -10.37 6.25 -10.44
C VAL A 80 -9.49 5.31 -11.26
N ALA A 81 -9.13 4.15 -10.71
CA ALA A 81 -8.35 3.15 -11.43
C ALA A 81 -9.10 2.61 -12.65
N GLU A 82 -10.40 2.30 -12.51
CA GLU A 82 -11.26 1.86 -13.61
C GLU A 82 -11.35 2.92 -14.71
N HIS A 83 -11.48 4.20 -14.34
CA HIS A 83 -11.53 5.29 -15.30
C HIS A 83 -10.17 5.49 -16.00
N ALA A 84 -9.08 5.55 -15.24
CA ALA A 84 -7.72 5.72 -15.76
C ALA A 84 -7.32 4.61 -16.74
N ALA A 85 -7.82 3.38 -16.54
CA ALA A 85 -7.56 2.25 -17.42
C ALA A 85 -8.02 2.49 -18.88
N LYS A 86 -9.08 3.29 -19.10
CA LYS A 86 -9.54 3.65 -20.45
C LYS A 86 -8.49 4.42 -21.26
N TYR A 87 -7.58 5.11 -20.57
CA TYR A 87 -6.54 5.95 -21.15
C TYR A 87 -5.13 5.36 -20.98
N LEU A 88 -5.02 4.17 -20.37
CA LEU A 88 -3.74 3.59 -19.91
C LEU A 88 -2.94 4.55 -19.02
N LEU A 89 -3.63 5.41 -18.27
CA LEU A 89 -3.01 6.38 -17.38
C LEU A 89 -2.45 5.66 -16.13
N PRO A 90 -1.14 5.73 -15.85
CA PRO A 90 -0.57 5.17 -14.64
C PRO A 90 -1.10 5.89 -13.39
N VAL A 91 -1.58 5.11 -12.43
CA VAL A 91 -2.08 5.63 -11.14
C VAL A 91 -1.26 5.06 -9.98
N GLU A 92 -1.01 5.88 -8.97
CA GLU A 92 -0.58 5.45 -7.64
C GLU A 92 -1.75 5.67 -6.69
N LEU A 93 -2.16 4.65 -5.96
CA LEU A 93 -3.37 4.66 -5.13
C LEU A 93 -3.01 4.55 -3.64
N GLU A 94 -3.23 5.65 -2.92
CA GLU A 94 -3.07 5.76 -1.47
C GLU A 94 -4.45 5.80 -0.81
N LEU A 95 -4.95 4.63 -0.41
CA LEU A 95 -6.35 4.48 -0.01
C LEU A 95 -6.50 4.33 1.51
N GLY A 96 -7.71 4.00 1.95
CA GLY A 96 -8.09 3.93 3.35
C GLY A 96 -7.33 2.87 4.15
N GLY A 97 -7.34 3.04 5.47
CA GLY A 97 -6.76 2.12 6.45
C GLY A 97 -7.80 1.52 7.38
N LYS A 98 -7.39 0.46 8.09
CA LYS A 98 -8.16 -0.13 9.20
C LYS A 98 -7.15 -0.69 10.18
N ASP A 99 -6.28 0.19 10.62
CA ASP A 99 -4.97 -0.25 11.07
C ASP A 99 -5.07 -0.92 12.44
N PRO A 100 -4.44 -2.10 12.60
CA PRO A 100 -4.36 -2.79 13.86
C PRO A 100 -3.21 -2.24 14.71
N LEU A 101 -3.45 -2.13 16.00
CA LEU A 101 -2.42 -2.06 17.03
C LEU A 101 -2.49 -3.33 17.89
N VAL A 102 -1.38 -4.02 18.05
CA VAL A 102 -1.27 -5.23 18.89
C VAL A 102 -0.59 -4.88 20.22
N VAL A 103 -1.16 -5.36 21.33
CA VAL A 103 -0.60 -5.30 22.68
C VAL A 103 -0.31 -6.73 23.14
N CYS A 104 0.97 -7.12 23.12
CA CYS A 104 1.40 -8.43 23.62
C CYS A 104 1.43 -8.47 25.16
N ASP A 105 1.42 -9.67 25.73
CA ASP A 105 1.51 -9.90 27.18
C ASP A 105 2.73 -9.25 27.83
N GLU A 106 3.90 -9.29 27.16
CA GLU A 106 5.18 -8.88 27.75
C GLU A 106 5.60 -7.43 27.45
N CYS A 107 4.73 -6.64 26.81
CA CYS A 107 5.04 -5.29 26.33
C CYS A 107 4.94 -4.19 27.41
N ASP A 108 5.43 -2.98 27.11
CA ASP A 108 5.15 -1.79 27.92
C ASP A 108 3.72 -1.28 27.63
N ILE A 109 2.78 -1.74 28.46
CA ILE A 109 1.36 -1.43 28.33
C ILE A 109 1.10 0.08 28.51
N SER A 110 1.86 0.77 29.36
CA SER A 110 1.65 2.21 29.59
C SER A 110 1.94 3.01 28.33
N THR A 111 3.07 2.71 27.68
CA THR A 111 3.41 3.31 26.38
C THR A 111 2.38 2.93 25.31
N ALA A 112 1.95 1.66 25.27
CA ALA A 112 0.94 1.20 24.32
C ALA A 112 -0.39 1.97 24.48
N LEU A 113 -0.87 2.17 25.72
CA LEU A 113 -2.10 2.92 26.02
C LEU A 113 -2.02 4.37 25.51
N HIS A 114 -0.91 5.07 25.75
CA HIS A 114 -0.72 6.43 25.24
C HIS A 114 -0.73 6.49 23.71
N MET A 115 -0.13 5.49 23.05
CA MET A 115 -0.10 5.41 21.59
C MET A 115 -1.46 5.03 21.01
N ILE A 116 -2.24 4.17 21.67
CA ILE A 116 -3.63 3.89 21.34
C ILE A 116 -4.44 5.19 21.39
N MET A 117 -4.40 5.92 22.51
CA MET A 117 -5.17 7.15 22.67
C MET A 117 -4.82 8.18 21.59
N ARG A 118 -3.53 8.35 21.29
CA ARG A 118 -3.09 9.25 20.22
C ARG A 118 -3.53 8.76 18.85
N GLY A 119 -3.29 7.50 18.51
CA GLY A 119 -3.54 6.98 17.16
C GLY A 119 -5.01 6.81 16.82
N VAL A 120 -5.90 6.62 17.81
CA VAL A 120 -7.35 6.58 17.59
C VAL A 120 -7.95 7.99 17.52
N PHE A 121 -7.58 8.89 18.44
CA PHE A 121 -8.35 10.13 18.66
C PHE A 121 -7.69 11.39 18.09
N GLN A 122 -6.42 11.35 17.69
CA GLN A 122 -5.79 12.47 16.99
C GLN A 122 -6.57 12.80 15.71
N ASN A 123 -6.78 14.09 15.44
CA ASN A 123 -7.57 14.58 14.31
C ASN A 123 -9.02 14.03 14.30
N SER A 124 -9.57 13.72 15.47
CA SER A 124 -10.87 13.08 15.63
C SER A 124 -10.97 11.73 14.88
N GLY A 125 -9.88 10.99 14.82
CA GLY A 125 -9.80 9.69 14.13
C GLY A 125 -9.80 9.78 12.60
N GLN A 126 -9.65 10.98 12.03
CA GLN A 126 -9.60 11.19 10.58
C GLN A 126 -8.16 11.14 10.09
N ASN A 127 -7.55 9.97 10.20
CA ASN A 127 -6.19 9.69 9.76
C ASN A 127 -6.18 8.34 9.04
N CYS A 128 -5.54 8.24 7.87
CA CYS A 128 -5.51 6.99 7.12
C CYS A 128 -4.76 5.88 7.88
N LEU A 129 -3.67 6.21 8.60
CA LEU A 129 -3.02 5.29 9.55
C LEU A 129 -3.61 5.37 10.95
N GLY A 130 -4.83 5.91 11.09
CA GLY A 130 -5.53 5.92 12.37
C GLY A 130 -5.69 4.50 12.89
N ILE A 131 -5.42 4.31 14.18
CA ILE A 131 -5.64 3.02 14.82
C ILE A 131 -7.16 2.85 14.97
N GLU A 132 -7.71 1.79 14.40
CA GLU A 132 -9.14 1.47 14.53
C GLU A 132 -9.38 0.10 15.17
N ARG A 133 -8.39 -0.81 15.11
CA ARG A 133 -8.45 -2.14 15.72
C ARG A 133 -7.37 -2.31 16.76
N ILE A 134 -7.73 -2.56 18.01
CA ILE A 134 -6.80 -2.74 19.11
C ILE A 134 -6.88 -4.21 19.54
N LEU A 135 -5.87 -5.00 19.21
CA LEU A 135 -5.80 -6.41 19.56
C LEU A 135 -4.97 -6.53 20.84
N VAL A 136 -5.57 -7.06 21.90
CA VAL A 136 -4.91 -7.20 23.21
C VAL A 136 -4.84 -8.68 23.59
N GLN A 137 -3.66 -9.12 24.02
CA GLN A 137 -3.50 -10.49 24.50
C GLN A 137 -4.31 -10.70 25.80
N GLU A 138 -4.88 -11.88 25.95
CA GLU A 138 -5.87 -12.20 26.98
C GLU A 138 -5.49 -11.77 28.41
N GLU A 139 -4.21 -11.88 28.79
CA GLU A 139 -3.69 -11.50 30.11
C GLU A 139 -3.83 -10.00 30.42
N ASN A 140 -3.77 -9.16 29.38
CA ASN A 140 -3.82 -7.70 29.49
C ASN A 140 -5.19 -7.09 29.13
N TYR A 141 -6.12 -7.91 28.63
CA TYR A 141 -7.37 -7.43 28.04
C TYR A 141 -8.21 -6.58 28.99
N GLU A 142 -8.53 -7.11 30.18
CA GLU A 142 -9.41 -6.43 31.13
C GLU A 142 -8.79 -5.11 31.63
N TYR A 143 -7.48 -5.12 31.88
CA TYR A 143 -6.75 -3.93 32.30
C TYR A 143 -6.77 -2.84 31.22
N VAL A 144 -6.43 -3.20 29.97
CA VAL A 144 -6.41 -2.25 28.85
C VAL A 144 -7.80 -1.68 28.57
N VAL A 145 -8.86 -2.50 28.59
CA VAL A 145 -10.24 -2.01 28.39
C VAL A 145 -10.65 -1.04 29.49
N SER A 146 -10.32 -1.33 30.76
CA SER A 146 -10.61 -0.44 31.89
C SER A 146 -9.90 0.90 31.77
N GLU A 147 -8.60 0.90 31.46
CA GLU A 147 -7.79 2.12 31.30
C GLU A 147 -8.28 2.96 30.11
N LEU A 148 -8.55 2.32 28.97
CA LEU A 148 -9.09 3.02 27.81
C LEU A 148 -10.47 3.63 28.12
N LYS A 149 -11.36 2.91 28.80
CA LYS A 149 -12.65 3.45 29.22
C LYS A 149 -12.50 4.72 30.04
N GLU A 150 -11.60 4.72 31.03
CA GLU A 150 -11.36 5.88 31.89
C GLU A 150 -10.80 7.06 31.09
N GLN A 151 -9.72 6.84 30.33
CA GLN A 151 -9.05 7.90 29.57
C GLN A 151 -9.95 8.49 28.48
N ILE A 152 -10.70 7.66 27.77
CA ILE A 152 -11.63 8.08 26.71
C ILE A 152 -12.76 8.94 27.30
N SER A 153 -13.26 8.58 28.49
CA SER A 153 -14.33 9.34 29.17
C SER A 153 -13.89 10.74 29.60
N GLN A 154 -12.59 10.99 29.71
CA GLN A 154 -12.01 12.27 30.12
C GLN A 154 -11.71 13.21 28.94
N LEU A 155 -11.77 12.73 27.69
CA LEU A 155 -11.45 13.53 26.52
C LEU A 155 -12.42 14.70 26.34
N ARG A 156 -11.88 15.91 26.23
CA ARG A 156 -12.64 17.15 26.05
C ARG A 156 -12.88 17.40 24.56
N VAL A 157 -14.09 17.13 24.12
CA VAL A 157 -14.54 17.46 22.76
C VAL A 157 -15.05 18.89 22.72
N GLY A 158 -14.65 19.69 21.73
CA GLY A 158 -15.13 21.06 21.63
C GLY A 158 -14.65 21.86 20.42
N ASP A 159 -15.16 23.09 20.31
CA ASP A 159 -14.71 24.06 19.32
C ASP A 159 -13.47 24.80 19.85
N TYR A 160 -12.30 24.52 19.27
CA TYR A 160 -11.03 25.14 19.68
C TYR A 160 -10.99 26.67 19.51
N ARG A 161 -11.90 27.25 18.70
CA ARG A 161 -12.01 28.70 18.52
C ARG A 161 -12.65 29.37 19.73
N ASN A 162 -13.34 28.61 20.57
CA ASN A 162 -13.83 29.09 21.85
C ASN A 162 -12.69 28.97 22.87
N LEU A 163 -11.75 29.91 22.81
CA LEU A 163 -10.43 29.95 23.47
C LEU A 163 -10.43 29.83 25.02
N ALA A 164 -11.60 29.66 25.65
CA ALA A 164 -11.74 29.62 27.11
C ALA A 164 -11.38 28.27 27.75
N GLY A 165 -11.08 27.22 26.96
CA GLY A 165 -10.77 25.90 27.48
C GLY A 165 -9.82 25.08 26.60
N LEU A 166 -9.20 24.08 27.21
CA LEU A 166 -8.40 23.08 26.51
C LEU A 166 -9.33 22.08 25.81
N VAL A 167 -9.10 21.84 24.52
CA VAL A 167 -9.85 20.90 23.68
C VAL A 167 -8.89 19.80 23.22
N ASP A 168 -9.25 18.54 23.47
CA ASP A 168 -8.47 17.37 23.06
C ASP A 168 -8.88 16.89 21.66
N MET A 169 -10.17 17.06 21.31
CA MET A 169 -10.73 16.59 20.04
C MET A 169 -11.72 17.60 19.44
N GLY A 170 -11.55 17.89 18.14
CA GLY A 170 -12.33 18.88 17.40
C GLY A 170 -13.48 18.29 16.58
N ALA A 171 -14.03 19.12 15.69
CA ALA A 171 -15.08 18.71 14.76
C ALA A 171 -14.57 17.76 13.66
N MET A 172 -15.47 16.94 13.14
CA MET A 172 -15.29 16.16 11.91
C MET A 172 -15.26 17.08 10.68
N THR A 173 -14.46 16.74 9.67
CA THR A 173 -14.19 17.61 8.50
C THR A 173 -15.18 17.40 7.35
N MET A 174 -15.78 16.20 7.24
CA MET A 174 -16.69 15.82 6.14
C MET A 174 -18.18 15.96 6.51
N GLY A 175 -18.48 16.86 7.45
CA GLY A 175 -19.84 17.26 7.78
C GLY A 175 -20.72 16.12 8.30
N GLN A 176 -22.03 16.22 8.02
CA GLN A 176 -23.03 15.31 8.56
C GLN A 176 -22.95 13.90 7.96
N THR A 177 -22.50 13.77 6.72
CA THR A 177 -22.33 12.46 6.04
C THR A 177 -21.37 11.56 6.80
N ALA A 178 -20.25 12.12 7.30
CA ALA A 178 -19.31 11.36 8.13
C ALA A 178 -19.95 10.91 9.46
N LEU A 179 -20.69 11.81 10.13
CA LEU A 179 -21.37 11.47 11.38
C LEU A 179 -22.43 10.38 11.20
N PHE A 180 -23.15 10.37 10.09
CA PHE A 180 -24.11 9.32 9.78
C PHE A 180 -23.44 7.98 9.54
N LYS A 181 -22.37 7.94 8.73
CA LYS A 181 -21.60 6.72 8.49
C LYS A 181 -21.05 6.13 9.78
N ILE A 182 -20.46 6.95 10.64
CA ILE A 182 -19.91 6.50 11.93
C ILE A 182 -21.04 5.94 12.80
N GLN A 183 -22.15 6.67 12.93
CA GLN A 183 -23.27 6.22 13.75
C GLN A 183 -23.89 4.92 13.22
N GLU A 184 -24.00 4.77 11.90
CA GLU A 184 -24.49 3.54 11.26
C GLU A 184 -23.61 2.35 11.63
N LEU A 185 -22.28 2.47 11.47
CA LEU A 185 -21.35 1.39 11.78
C LEU A 185 -21.33 1.05 13.28
N VAL A 186 -21.42 2.04 14.16
CA VAL A 186 -21.51 1.82 15.61
C VAL A 186 -22.82 1.11 15.98
N ASN A 187 -23.95 1.55 15.42
CA ASN A 187 -25.24 0.92 15.66
C ASN A 187 -25.28 -0.54 15.16
N ASP A 188 -24.77 -0.78 13.95
CA ASP A 188 -24.65 -2.11 13.37
C ASP A 188 -23.78 -3.03 14.25
N ALA A 189 -22.63 -2.54 14.73
CA ALA A 189 -21.78 -3.30 15.63
C ALA A 189 -22.52 -3.72 16.91
N VAL A 190 -23.22 -2.78 17.56
CA VAL A 190 -23.98 -3.06 18.79
C VAL A 190 -25.12 -4.04 18.52
N GLN A 191 -25.84 -3.90 17.40
CA GLN A 191 -26.90 -4.85 17.01
C GLN A 191 -26.36 -6.27 16.77
N ASN A 192 -25.11 -6.39 16.31
CA ASN A 192 -24.45 -7.68 16.08
C ASN A 192 -23.70 -8.22 17.31
N GLY A 193 -23.83 -7.56 18.47
CA GLY A 193 -23.34 -8.05 19.76
C GLY A 193 -22.03 -7.43 20.27
N ALA A 194 -21.56 -6.34 19.66
CA ALA A 194 -20.49 -5.54 20.27
C ALA A 194 -21.01 -4.73 21.45
N ASP A 195 -20.18 -4.53 22.47
CA ASP A 195 -20.53 -3.76 23.65
C ASP A 195 -20.05 -2.32 23.51
N LEU A 196 -20.99 -1.37 23.61
CA LEU A 196 -20.69 0.06 23.67
C LEU A 196 -20.28 0.45 25.09
N VAL A 197 -18.97 0.58 25.32
CA VAL A 197 -18.40 0.85 26.65
C VAL A 197 -18.45 2.34 27.00
N VAL A 198 -18.12 3.21 26.04
CA VAL A 198 -18.13 4.68 26.15
C VAL A 198 -18.52 5.30 24.81
N GLY A 199 -19.21 6.45 24.83
CA GLY A 199 -19.43 7.27 23.64
C GLY A 199 -20.64 6.88 22.80
N GLY A 200 -20.42 6.69 21.50
CA GLY A 200 -21.40 6.15 20.55
C GLY A 200 -22.49 7.11 20.09
N SER A 201 -22.32 8.42 20.26
CA SER A 201 -23.31 9.40 19.83
C SER A 201 -22.69 10.71 19.34
N GLN A 202 -23.45 11.41 18.50
CA GLN A 202 -23.12 12.76 18.02
C GLN A 202 -23.21 13.78 19.15
N LEU A 203 -22.42 14.85 19.05
CA LEU A 203 -22.44 16.01 19.94
C LEU A 203 -22.83 17.26 19.16
N LYS A 204 -23.59 18.15 19.79
CA LYS A 204 -24.01 19.42 19.21
C LYS A 204 -23.56 20.58 20.09
N PHE A 205 -22.41 21.15 19.78
CA PHE A 205 -21.88 22.35 20.46
C PHE A 205 -22.28 23.65 19.77
N THR A 206 -22.40 23.62 18.45
CA THR A 206 -22.82 24.76 17.63
C THR A 206 -23.85 24.29 16.59
N PRO A 207 -24.70 25.17 16.04
CA PRO A 207 -25.73 24.77 15.06
C PRO A 207 -25.17 24.01 13.85
N ASN A 208 -23.96 24.34 13.41
CA ASN A 208 -23.31 23.79 12.21
C ASN A 208 -22.10 22.89 12.54
N GLY A 209 -21.82 22.65 13.81
CA GLY A 209 -20.66 21.88 14.24
C GLY A 209 -20.92 20.38 14.16
N CYS A 210 -20.03 19.66 13.50
CA CYS A 210 -20.13 18.20 13.37
C CYS A 210 -19.19 17.54 14.38
N PHE A 211 -19.70 17.12 15.53
CA PHE A 211 -18.89 16.51 16.59
C PHE A 211 -19.39 15.10 16.91
N TYR A 212 -18.49 14.20 17.27
CA TYR A 212 -18.80 12.83 17.67
C TYR A 212 -18.12 12.53 19.00
N LYS A 213 -18.76 11.76 19.88
CA LYS A 213 -18.12 11.32 21.13
C LYS A 213 -16.99 10.32 20.82
N PRO A 214 -15.81 10.44 21.46
CA PRO A 214 -14.84 9.37 21.52
C PRO A 214 -15.53 8.08 21.95
N THR A 215 -15.37 7.02 21.15
CA THR A 215 -16.17 5.81 21.30
C THR A 215 -15.27 4.59 21.50
N LEU A 216 -15.67 3.74 22.45
CA LEU A 216 -15.00 2.47 22.73
C LEU A 216 -16.00 1.34 22.56
N LEU A 217 -15.68 0.43 21.62
CA LEU A 217 -16.40 -0.82 21.40
C LEU A 217 -15.53 -1.99 21.84
N THR A 218 -16.14 -2.95 22.53
CA THR A 218 -15.53 -4.23 22.88
C THR A 218 -16.38 -5.38 22.34
N ASN A 219 -15.90 -6.62 22.47
CA ASN A 219 -16.59 -7.80 21.96
C ASN A 219 -16.89 -7.74 20.44
N VAL A 220 -16.02 -7.04 19.69
CA VAL A 220 -16.15 -6.93 18.23
C VAL A 220 -15.64 -8.20 17.59
N LYS A 221 -16.44 -8.78 16.68
CA LYS A 221 -16.06 -9.98 15.92
C LYS A 221 -15.42 -9.60 14.58
N PRO A 222 -14.44 -10.38 14.08
CA PRO A 222 -13.72 -10.03 12.85
C PRO A 222 -14.58 -9.92 11.59
N ASP A 223 -15.79 -10.48 11.57
CA ASP A 223 -16.74 -10.47 10.45
C ASP A 223 -17.74 -9.31 10.50
N MET A 224 -17.81 -8.55 11.60
CA MET A 224 -18.66 -7.38 11.70
C MET A 224 -18.23 -6.28 10.72
N ARG A 225 -19.19 -5.46 10.25
CA ARG A 225 -18.89 -4.33 9.35
C ARG A 225 -17.89 -3.36 9.96
N ILE A 226 -18.05 -3.02 11.25
CA ILE A 226 -17.11 -2.15 11.97
C ILE A 226 -15.67 -2.71 12.02
N ALA A 227 -15.46 -4.02 11.83
CA ALA A 227 -14.13 -4.63 11.79
C ALA A 227 -13.50 -4.59 10.38
N GLN A 228 -14.34 -4.49 9.34
CA GLN A 228 -13.95 -4.61 7.94
C GLN A 228 -13.96 -3.29 7.18
N GLU A 229 -14.81 -2.35 7.57
CA GLU A 229 -14.97 -1.04 6.95
C GLU A 229 -14.17 0.01 7.75
N GLU A 230 -13.44 0.86 7.03
CA GLU A 230 -12.81 2.06 7.59
C GLU A 230 -13.89 3.01 8.14
N VAL A 231 -13.78 3.37 9.42
CA VAL A 231 -14.70 4.29 10.09
C VAL A 231 -14.33 5.73 9.73
N PHE A 232 -13.04 6.04 9.76
CA PHE A 232 -12.48 7.38 9.57
C PHE A 232 -13.06 8.37 10.59
N GLY A 233 -13.05 7.96 11.86
CA GLY A 233 -13.65 8.67 12.98
C GLY A 233 -13.19 8.13 14.33
N PRO A 234 -13.61 8.76 15.44
CA PRO A 234 -13.01 8.54 16.76
C PRO A 234 -13.61 7.30 17.45
N VAL A 235 -13.40 6.12 16.87
CA VAL A 235 -13.96 4.84 17.34
C VAL A 235 -12.82 3.82 17.53
N ALA A 236 -12.60 3.41 18.77
CA ALA A 236 -11.70 2.30 19.13
C ALA A 236 -12.48 0.99 19.19
N CYS A 237 -12.05 -0.04 18.45
CA CYS A 237 -12.57 -1.40 18.59
C CYS A 237 -11.52 -2.29 19.25
N VAL A 238 -11.83 -2.89 20.40
CA VAL A 238 -10.89 -3.76 21.14
C VAL A 238 -11.26 -5.24 20.96
N TYR A 239 -10.26 -6.01 20.55
CA TYR A 239 -10.31 -7.44 20.30
C TYR A 239 -9.41 -8.16 21.30
N LYS A 240 -9.77 -9.39 21.63
CA LYS A 240 -8.95 -10.29 22.45
C LYS A 240 -8.34 -11.36 21.55
N PHE A 241 -7.10 -11.75 21.83
CA PHE A 241 -6.46 -12.91 21.20
C PHE A 241 -5.67 -13.72 22.23
N SER A 242 -5.50 -15.02 21.99
CA SER A 242 -4.81 -15.94 22.91
C SER A 242 -3.40 -16.30 22.45
N ASN A 243 -3.08 -16.16 21.15
CA ASN A 243 -1.72 -16.41 20.63
C ASN A 243 -1.43 -15.63 19.33
N ASP A 244 -0.15 -15.58 18.97
CA ASP A 244 0.34 -14.83 17.80
C ASP A 244 -0.30 -15.25 16.48
N ASP A 245 -0.54 -16.55 16.28
CA ASP A 245 -1.08 -17.05 15.01
C ASP A 245 -2.55 -16.64 14.86
N GLU A 246 -3.30 -16.64 15.96
CA GLU A 246 -4.65 -16.07 16.00
C GLU A 246 -4.64 -14.57 15.74
N CYS A 247 -3.74 -13.84 16.40
CA CYS A 247 -3.58 -12.40 16.21
C CYS A 247 -3.33 -12.05 14.73
N LEU A 248 -2.39 -12.75 14.08
CA LEU A 248 -2.10 -12.60 12.65
C LEU A 248 -3.31 -12.90 11.77
N ARG A 249 -4.09 -13.95 12.09
CA ARG A 249 -5.34 -14.24 11.35
C ARG A 249 -6.36 -13.12 11.48
N ILE A 250 -6.58 -12.58 12.68
CA ILE A 250 -7.51 -11.46 12.91
C ILE A 250 -7.04 -10.22 12.15
N ILE A 251 -5.74 -9.91 12.18
CA ILE A 251 -5.15 -8.77 11.47
C ILE A 251 -5.39 -8.91 9.96
N ASN A 252 -4.98 -10.03 9.38
CA ASN A 252 -4.96 -10.24 7.93
C ASN A 252 -6.34 -10.54 7.32
N ASN A 253 -7.34 -10.87 8.15
CA ASN A 253 -8.75 -11.01 7.72
C ASN A 253 -9.36 -9.68 7.22
N CYS A 254 -8.75 -8.54 7.53
CA CYS A 254 -9.17 -7.25 6.96
C CYS A 254 -8.68 -7.12 5.51
N LYS A 255 -9.56 -6.62 4.63
CA LYS A 255 -9.21 -6.32 3.24
C LYS A 255 -8.26 -5.14 3.10
N LEU A 256 -8.24 -4.23 4.09
CA LEU A 256 -7.35 -3.08 4.12
C LEU A 256 -6.00 -3.47 4.74
N GLY A 257 -4.92 -2.90 4.22
CA GLY A 257 -3.55 -3.23 4.58
C GLY A 257 -2.64 -2.02 4.42
N LEU A 258 -3.02 -0.88 5.00
CA LEU A 258 -2.23 0.34 4.94
C LEU A 258 -1.07 0.27 5.94
N GLY A 259 -1.36 0.28 7.23
CA GLY A 259 -0.35 0.13 8.27
C GLY A 259 -0.74 -0.83 9.39
N ALA A 260 0.22 -1.08 10.29
CA ALA A 260 0.05 -1.84 11.51
C ALA A 260 1.06 -1.40 12.58
N THR A 261 0.70 -1.58 13.84
CA THR A 261 1.56 -1.31 14.99
C THR A 261 1.59 -2.52 15.93
N VAL A 262 2.75 -2.85 16.48
CA VAL A 262 2.91 -3.97 17.41
C VAL A 262 3.74 -3.54 18.62
N PHE A 263 3.16 -3.68 19.81
CA PHE A 263 3.87 -3.53 21.08
C PHE A 263 4.28 -4.91 21.59
N VAL A 264 5.59 -5.16 21.61
CA VAL A 264 6.22 -6.46 21.87
C VAL A 264 7.68 -6.24 22.26
N ASN A 265 8.17 -6.93 23.30
CA ASN A 265 9.57 -6.80 23.72
C ASN A 265 10.45 -7.92 23.16
N ASP A 266 9.90 -9.11 22.89
CA ASP A 266 10.67 -10.18 22.26
C ASP A 266 10.95 -9.90 20.79
N ARG A 267 12.24 -9.91 20.41
CA ARG A 267 12.68 -9.58 19.05
C ARG A 267 12.30 -10.63 18.01
N ARG A 268 12.23 -11.91 18.39
CA ARG A 268 11.86 -12.99 17.45
C ARG A 268 10.37 -12.92 17.15
N ARG A 269 9.57 -12.66 18.18
CA ARG A 269 8.13 -12.40 18.08
C ARG A 269 7.84 -11.15 17.27
N ALA A 270 8.58 -10.06 17.51
CA ALA A 270 8.51 -8.86 16.66
C ALA A 270 8.77 -9.19 15.19
N LYS A 271 9.82 -9.95 14.89
CA LYS A 271 10.11 -10.40 13.52
C LYS A 271 8.98 -11.25 12.93
N LYS A 272 8.38 -12.15 13.71
CA LYS A 272 7.22 -12.95 13.28
C LYS A 272 6.05 -12.06 12.86
N TYR A 273 5.76 -11.01 13.63
CA TYR A 273 4.72 -10.05 13.25
C TYR A 273 5.09 -9.23 12.01
N ILE A 274 6.34 -8.74 11.92
CA ILE A 274 6.81 -7.99 10.75
C ILE A 274 6.68 -8.82 9.47
N ASP A 275 7.07 -10.09 9.52
CA ASP A 275 7.02 -10.98 8.34
C ASP A 275 5.59 -11.46 8.04
N GLY A 276 4.73 -11.57 9.06
CA GLY A 276 3.40 -12.16 8.96
C GLY A 276 2.25 -11.18 8.70
N ILE A 277 2.42 -9.89 9.02
CA ILE A 277 1.39 -8.87 8.80
C ILE A 277 1.42 -8.42 7.34
N GLU A 278 0.26 -8.49 6.69
CA GLU A 278 0.09 -8.04 5.30
C GLU A 278 -0.34 -6.57 5.26
N ALA A 279 0.61 -5.66 5.55
CA ALA A 279 0.43 -4.22 5.49
C ALA A 279 1.61 -3.53 4.79
N GLY A 280 1.39 -2.31 4.32
CA GLY A 280 2.41 -1.54 3.63
C GLY A 280 3.42 -0.86 4.54
N VAL A 281 3.02 -0.54 5.78
CA VAL A 281 3.85 0.11 6.80
C VAL A 281 3.69 -0.60 8.13
N ILE A 282 4.78 -0.86 8.85
CA ILE A 282 4.74 -1.53 10.16
C ILE A 282 5.59 -0.74 11.16
N SER A 283 5.01 -0.52 12.34
CA SER A 283 5.64 0.11 13.49
C SER A 283 5.78 -0.89 14.65
N VAL A 284 6.92 -0.86 15.36
CA VAL A 284 7.16 -1.71 16.53
C VAL A 284 7.53 -0.85 17.72
N ASN A 285 6.75 -0.96 18.80
CA ASN A 285 6.88 -0.17 20.03
C ASN A 285 6.81 1.35 19.84
N GLU A 286 6.20 1.80 18.75
CA GLU A 286 5.99 3.21 18.41
C GLU A 286 4.77 3.34 17.50
N PHE A 287 4.32 4.57 17.24
CA PHE A 287 3.26 4.83 16.29
C PHE A 287 3.58 6.08 15.45
N GLY A 288 3.54 5.93 14.13
CA GLY A 288 3.51 7.06 13.20
C GLY A 288 4.86 7.69 12.85
N THR A 289 6.00 7.18 13.33
CA THR A 289 7.32 7.79 13.04
C THR A 289 7.65 7.80 11.55
N HIS A 290 7.15 6.83 10.79
CA HIS A 290 7.28 6.77 9.33
C HIS A 290 6.64 7.98 8.61
N TYR A 291 5.66 8.68 9.22
CA TYR A 291 5.15 9.95 8.66
C TYR A 291 6.18 11.08 8.74
N MET A 292 7.00 11.07 9.79
CA MET A 292 8.01 12.12 10.01
C MET A 292 9.29 11.85 9.23
N ASN A 293 9.57 10.58 8.94
CA ASN A 293 10.74 10.18 8.17
C ASN A 293 10.43 10.14 6.67
N GLN A 294 10.64 11.26 5.99
CA GLN A 294 10.43 11.41 4.54
C GLN A 294 11.36 10.54 3.68
N ALA A 295 12.37 9.89 4.27
CA ALA A 295 13.24 8.96 3.56
C ALA A 295 12.66 7.53 3.48
N LEU A 296 11.60 7.23 4.22
CA LEU A 296 10.93 5.93 4.16
C LEU A 296 9.83 5.94 3.09
N PRO A 297 9.64 4.82 2.36
CA PRO A 297 8.47 4.66 1.51
C PRO A 297 7.23 4.52 2.38
N PHE A 298 6.15 5.11 1.91
CA PHE A 298 4.82 5.04 2.48
C PHE A 298 3.85 4.57 1.41
N GLY A 299 2.96 3.66 1.78
CA GLY A 299 1.82 3.28 0.97
C GLY A 299 1.33 1.89 1.34
N GLY A 300 0.09 1.56 0.97
CA GLY A 300 -0.60 0.35 1.41
C GLY A 300 -0.42 -0.88 0.52
N THR A 301 -1.12 -1.95 0.86
CA THR A 301 -1.37 -3.11 0.01
C THR A 301 -2.86 -3.50 0.08
N LYS A 302 -3.27 -4.52 -0.66
CA LYS A 302 -4.66 -4.98 -0.76
C LYS A 302 -5.62 -3.85 -1.19
N ASP A 303 -6.76 -3.70 -0.52
CA ASP A 303 -7.74 -2.64 -0.79
C ASP A 303 -7.28 -1.25 -0.29
N SER A 304 -6.12 -1.15 0.38
CA SER A 304 -5.48 0.14 0.69
C SER A 304 -4.68 0.71 -0.48
N GLY A 305 -4.74 0.04 -1.65
CA GLY A 305 -4.17 0.50 -2.89
C GLY A 305 -2.78 -0.07 -3.14
N TYR A 306 -2.01 0.66 -3.95
CA TYR A 306 -0.70 0.25 -4.44
C TYR A 306 0.09 1.48 -4.85
N GLY A 307 1.41 1.30 -4.97
CA GLY A 307 2.31 2.42 -5.14
C GLY A 307 2.99 2.83 -3.86
N ARG A 308 3.99 3.69 -3.97
CA ARG A 308 4.65 4.28 -2.80
C ARG A 308 4.89 5.76 -3.04
N PHE A 309 4.71 6.57 -2.01
CA PHE A 309 5.26 7.92 -1.94
C PHE A 309 6.29 8.04 -0.81
N GLY A 310 7.05 9.13 -0.79
CA GLY A 310 8.16 9.27 0.15
C GLY A 310 9.33 8.34 -0.18
N GLY A 311 10.49 8.62 0.42
CA GLY A 311 11.72 7.88 0.14
C GLY A 311 12.16 7.94 -1.32
N VAL A 312 13.05 7.00 -1.67
CA VAL A 312 13.56 6.88 -3.04
C VAL A 312 12.49 6.32 -3.97
N GLU A 313 11.63 5.47 -3.45
CA GLU A 313 10.52 4.83 -4.14
C GLU A 313 9.51 5.89 -4.63
N GLY A 314 9.11 6.82 -3.77
CA GLY A 314 8.20 7.90 -4.13
C GLY A 314 8.78 8.88 -5.14
N LEU A 315 10.08 9.19 -5.05
CA LEU A 315 10.75 10.00 -6.08
C LEU A 315 10.78 9.27 -7.42
N ARG A 316 11.13 7.97 -7.41
CA ARG A 316 11.14 7.13 -8.63
C ARG A 316 9.74 6.93 -9.21
N ALA A 317 8.70 6.93 -8.39
CA ALA A 317 7.32 6.86 -8.86
C ALA A 317 6.97 8.06 -9.74
N CYS A 318 7.60 9.22 -9.55
CA CYS A 318 7.45 10.40 -10.41
C CYS A 318 8.29 10.35 -11.70
N CYS A 319 8.99 9.25 -11.99
CA CYS A 319 9.88 9.10 -13.15
C CYS A 319 9.41 8.00 -14.10
N LEU A 320 9.77 8.14 -15.38
CA LEU A 320 9.66 7.04 -16.35
C LEU A 320 10.92 6.17 -16.30
N MET A 321 10.78 4.90 -15.91
CA MET A 321 11.90 3.95 -15.96
C MET A 321 12.22 3.57 -17.40
N LYS A 322 13.50 3.69 -17.79
CA LYS A 322 14.00 3.36 -19.13
C LYS A 322 15.20 2.42 -19.06
N THR A 323 15.12 1.29 -19.75
CA THR A 323 16.28 0.39 -19.94
C THR A 323 17.09 0.87 -21.14
N VAL A 324 18.41 1.03 -20.95
CA VAL A 324 19.33 1.44 -22.00
C VAL A 324 20.51 0.48 -22.04
N THR A 325 20.73 -0.15 -23.19
CA THR A 325 21.92 -0.94 -23.48
C THR A 325 22.74 -0.20 -24.52
N MET A 326 24.02 0.02 -24.23
CA MET A 326 24.94 0.73 -25.13
C MET A 326 26.27 0.00 -25.18
N ASP A 327 26.86 -0.05 -26.38
CA ASP A 327 28.20 -0.60 -26.57
C ASP A 327 29.21 0.16 -25.71
N LYS A 328 29.96 -0.58 -24.87
CA LYS A 328 31.00 0.02 -24.03
C LYS A 328 32.21 0.51 -24.84
N SER A 329 32.44 -0.07 -26.02
CA SER A 329 33.58 0.26 -26.87
C SER A 329 33.17 0.25 -28.34
N ARG A 330 33.63 1.27 -29.08
CA ARG A 330 33.48 1.33 -30.54
C ARG A 330 34.16 0.18 -31.30
N PHE A 331 35.10 -0.51 -30.64
CA PHE A 331 35.90 -1.58 -31.24
C PHE A 331 35.39 -2.99 -30.92
N LEU A 332 34.69 -3.16 -29.79
CA LEU A 332 34.11 -4.43 -29.36
C LEU A 332 32.60 -4.34 -29.54
N LYS A 333 32.15 -4.58 -30.77
CA LYS A 333 30.73 -4.64 -31.09
C LYS A 333 30.23 -6.06 -30.79
N PRO A 334 29.20 -6.24 -29.96
CA PRO A 334 28.56 -7.53 -29.83
C PRO A 334 27.98 -7.91 -31.19
N SER A 335 28.60 -8.89 -31.85
CA SER A 335 28.04 -9.53 -33.04
C SER A 335 27.32 -10.80 -32.62
N LEU A 336 26.22 -11.09 -33.30
CA LEU A 336 25.58 -12.39 -33.18
C LEU A 336 26.59 -13.46 -33.63
N PRO A 337 26.80 -14.54 -32.84
CA PRO A 337 27.58 -15.68 -33.29
C PRO A 337 27.04 -16.21 -34.61
N ARG A 338 27.93 -16.67 -35.51
CA ARG A 338 27.54 -17.13 -36.85
C ARG A 338 26.40 -18.17 -36.85
N HIS A 339 26.35 -18.99 -35.81
CA HIS A 339 25.31 -20.01 -35.60
C HIS A 339 23.93 -19.45 -35.26
N VAL A 340 23.76 -18.16 -35.03
CA VAL A 340 22.46 -17.53 -34.77
C VAL A 340 22.22 -16.30 -35.66
N VAL A 341 23.07 -16.09 -36.65
CA VAL A 341 22.85 -15.13 -37.73
C VAL A 341 21.88 -15.75 -38.73
N TYR A 342 20.93 -14.96 -39.24
CA TYR A 342 20.01 -15.41 -40.28
C TYR A 342 20.70 -15.45 -41.66
N PRO A 343 20.44 -16.47 -42.49
CA PRO A 343 19.55 -17.60 -42.24
C PRO A 343 20.12 -18.61 -41.21
N ILE A 344 19.22 -19.15 -40.38
CA ILE A 344 19.54 -20.09 -39.30
C ILE A 344 20.23 -21.33 -39.89
N LEU A 345 21.33 -21.76 -39.27
CA LEU A 345 22.08 -22.95 -39.66
C LEU A 345 21.49 -24.21 -39.00
N GLU A 346 21.78 -25.39 -39.56
CA GLU A 346 21.27 -26.65 -39.03
C GLU A 346 21.67 -26.87 -37.55
N ASN A 347 22.87 -26.46 -37.16
CA ASN A 347 23.38 -26.60 -35.79
C ASN A 347 23.00 -25.46 -34.83
N SER A 348 22.20 -24.48 -35.28
CA SER A 348 21.80 -23.33 -34.46
C SER A 348 21.10 -23.72 -33.17
N LYS A 349 20.22 -24.73 -33.22
CA LYS A 349 19.49 -25.22 -32.03
C LYS A 349 20.46 -25.77 -30.99
N SER A 350 21.37 -26.64 -31.41
CA SER A 350 22.42 -27.22 -30.56
C SER A 350 23.34 -26.14 -30.00
N TYR A 351 23.71 -25.16 -30.81
CA TYR A 351 24.53 -24.02 -30.38
C TYR A 351 23.86 -23.21 -29.27
N VAL A 352 22.60 -22.82 -29.46
CA VAL A 352 21.83 -22.06 -28.47
C VAL A 352 21.65 -22.86 -27.18
N LYS A 353 21.35 -24.15 -27.29
CA LYS A 353 21.24 -25.06 -26.15
C LYS A 353 22.53 -25.13 -25.34
N GLU A 354 23.68 -25.30 -25.99
CA GLU A 354 24.97 -25.26 -25.28
C GLU A 354 25.27 -23.88 -24.71
N LEU A 355 24.85 -22.78 -25.35
CA LEU A 355 24.98 -21.44 -24.79
C LEU A 355 24.16 -21.28 -23.49
N PHE A 356 22.94 -21.82 -23.45
CA PHE A 356 22.14 -21.88 -22.22
C PHE A 356 22.85 -22.69 -21.13
N TYR A 357 23.41 -23.86 -21.47
CA TYR A 357 24.18 -24.65 -20.51
C TYR A 357 25.41 -23.90 -20.00
N LEU A 358 26.13 -23.18 -20.86
CA LEU A 358 27.29 -22.40 -20.47
C LEU A 358 26.92 -21.28 -19.48
N ILE A 359 25.82 -20.56 -19.75
CA ILE A 359 25.41 -19.41 -18.93
C ILE A 359 24.75 -19.87 -17.63
N TYR A 360 23.76 -20.75 -17.72
CA TYR A 360 22.80 -21.02 -16.64
C TYR A 360 23.03 -22.33 -15.86
N SER A 361 23.92 -23.23 -16.29
CA SER A 361 24.17 -24.46 -15.51
C SER A 361 24.69 -24.15 -14.11
N ARG A 362 24.29 -24.95 -13.13
CA ARG A 362 24.76 -24.81 -11.74
C ARG A 362 26.16 -25.36 -11.50
N THR A 363 26.61 -26.31 -12.32
CA THR A 363 27.89 -27.01 -12.13
C THR A 363 28.95 -26.56 -13.12
N PHE A 364 30.19 -26.47 -12.65
CA PHE A 364 31.35 -26.13 -13.48
C PHE A 364 31.53 -27.12 -14.64
N PHE A 365 31.32 -28.42 -14.39
CA PHE A 365 31.48 -29.46 -15.40
C PHE A 365 30.55 -29.26 -16.61
N LEU A 366 29.27 -28.96 -16.37
CA LEU A 366 28.31 -28.70 -17.45
C LEU A 366 28.65 -27.44 -18.24
N LYS A 367 29.12 -26.38 -17.55
CA LYS A 367 29.60 -25.17 -18.23
C LYS A 367 30.83 -25.45 -19.09
N TRP A 368 31.78 -26.23 -18.58
CA TRP A 368 32.98 -26.59 -19.32
C TRP A 368 32.68 -27.46 -20.54
N GLU A 369 31.82 -28.46 -20.38
CA GLU A 369 31.39 -29.31 -21.47
C GLU A 369 30.65 -28.51 -22.55
N ALA A 370 29.79 -27.57 -22.13
CA ALA A 370 29.09 -26.67 -23.03
C ALA A 370 30.05 -25.75 -23.80
N LEU A 371 31.06 -25.19 -23.12
CA LEU A 371 32.11 -24.42 -23.78
C LEU A 371 32.86 -25.26 -24.81
N ARG A 372 33.24 -26.50 -24.45
CA ARG A 372 33.90 -27.44 -25.37
C ARG A 372 33.03 -27.69 -26.61
N ASN A 373 31.75 -27.98 -26.42
CA ASN A 373 30.83 -28.27 -27.52
C ASN A 373 30.61 -27.04 -28.42
N ILE A 374 30.49 -25.83 -27.85
CA ILE A 374 30.44 -24.57 -28.60
C ILE A 374 31.71 -24.37 -29.44
N MET A 375 32.89 -24.66 -28.87
CA MET A 375 34.16 -24.55 -29.59
C MET A 375 34.25 -25.56 -30.75
N ILE A 376 33.75 -26.78 -30.55
CA ILE A 376 33.70 -27.80 -31.61
C ILE A 376 32.76 -27.37 -32.74
N MET A 377 31.58 -26.83 -32.43
CA MET A 377 30.62 -26.37 -33.45
C MET A 377 31.16 -25.22 -34.32
N HIS A 378 32.04 -24.38 -33.77
CA HIS A 378 32.70 -23.34 -34.55
C HIS A 378 33.67 -23.90 -35.60
N VAL A 379 34.21 -25.09 -35.38
CA VAL A 379 35.13 -25.78 -36.31
C VAL A 379 34.36 -26.73 -37.24
N TYR A 380 33.34 -27.42 -36.71
CA TYR A 380 32.56 -28.44 -37.42
C TYR A 380 31.06 -28.12 -37.36
N GLN A 381 30.53 -27.57 -38.45
CA GLN A 381 29.11 -27.16 -38.50
C GLN A 381 28.12 -28.32 -38.39
N ALA A 382 28.47 -29.53 -38.84
CA ALA A 382 27.61 -30.71 -38.73
C ALA A 382 27.68 -31.41 -37.36
N PHE A 383 28.41 -30.85 -36.38
CA PHE A 383 28.54 -31.47 -35.06
C PHE A 383 27.28 -31.27 -34.22
N GLU A 384 26.70 -32.38 -33.76
CA GLU A 384 25.65 -32.42 -32.74
C GLU A 384 26.21 -32.95 -31.42
N PRO A 385 26.05 -32.24 -30.29
CA PRO A 385 26.43 -32.73 -28.97
C PRO A 385 25.59 -33.94 -28.58
N THR A 386 26.21 -34.89 -27.89
CA THR A 386 25.50 -36.00 -27.27
C THR A 386 24.42 -35.48 -26.30
N PRO A 387 23.16 -35.95 -26.38
CA PRO A 387 22.11 -35.54 -25.47
C PRO A 387 22.48 -35.83 -24.01
N ARG A 388 22.37 -34.82 -23.14
CA ARG A 388 22.56 -34.99 -21.68
C ARG A 388 21.32 -35.65 -21.08
N ALA A 389 21.46 -36.33 -19.94
CA ALA A 389 20.34 -36.99 -19.27
C ALA A 389 19.17 -36.02 -18.96
N ILE A 390 19.49 -34.76 -18.61
CA ILE A 390 18.50 -33.72 -18.36
C ILE A 390 17.74 -33.27 -19.62
N ASP A 391 18.34 -33.46 -20.82
CA ASP A 391 17.67 -33.15 -22.08
C ASP A 391 16.56 -34.14 -22.38
N LYS A 392 16.77 -35.43 -22.05
CA LYS A 392 15.73 -36.45 -22.19
C LYS A 392 14.55 -36.16 -21.27
N TYR A 393 14.86 -35.81 -20.02
CA TYR A 393 13.83 -35.45 -19.04
C TYR A 393 13.02 -34.21 -19.46
N LEU A 394 13.67 -33.16 -19.99
CA LEU A 394 12.97 -31.97 -20.48
C LEU A 394 12.10 -32.26 -21.70
N VAL A 395 12.53 -33.14 -22.62
CA VAL A 395 11.72 -33.57 -23.76
C VAL A 395 10.51 -34.37 -23.28
N GLU A 396 10.69 -35.30 -22.35
CA GLU A 396 9.59 -36.07 -21.74
C GLU A 396 8.56 -35.15 -21.05
N CYS A 397 9.02 -34.12 -20.31
CA CYS A 397 8.13 -33.14 -19.69
C CYS A 397 7.39 -32.28 -20.72
N LEU A 398 8.07 -31.81 -21.77
CA LEU A 398 7.45 -30.99 -22.82
C LEU A 398 6.46 -31.78 -23.68
N GLU A 399 6.73 -33.06 -23.95
CA GLU A 399 5.80 -33.97 -24.63
C GLU A 399 4.55 -34.19 -23.77
N GLN A 400 4.70 -34.32 -22.45
CA GLN A 400 3.55 -34.40 -21.54
C GLN A 400 2.72 -33.11 -21.52
N GLU A 401 3.36 -31.93 -21.48
CA GLU A 401 2.65 -30.65 -21.54
C GLU A 401 1.95 -30.41 -22.88
N LEU A 402 2.56 -30.81 -24.01
CA LEU A 402 1.94 -30.72 -25.33
C LEU A 402 0.71 -31.61 -25.46
N VAL A 403 0.76 -32.85 -24.94
CA VAL A 403 -0.39 -33.75 -24.90
C VAL A 403 -1.52 -33.18 -24.04
N LEU A 404 -1.19 -32.55 -22.90
CA LEU A 404 -2.17 -31.88 -22.05
C LEU A 404 -2.79 -30.66 -22.76
N ALA A 405 -1.99 -29.84 -23.43
CA ALA A 405 -2.46 -28.68 -24.17
C ALA A 405 -3.33 -29.04 -25.39
N GLU A 406 -3.03 -30.16 -26.06
CA GLU A 406 -3.86 -30.70 -27.15
C GLU A 406 -5.20 -31.24 -26.62
N ALA A 407 -5.19 -31.94 -25.48
CA ALA A 407 -6.41 -32.42 -24.83
C ALA A 407 -7.33 -31.26 -24.37
N GLU A 408 -6.77 -30.21 -23.77
CA GLU A 408 -7.53 -29.01 -23.38
C GLU A 408 -8.10 -28.26 -24.60
N ARG A 409 -7.38 -28.29 -25.73
CA ARG A 409 -7.83 -27.67 -26.98
C ARG A 409 -8.97 -28.45 -27.62
N ASP A 410 -8.92 -29.77 -27.62
CA ASP A 410 -10.00 -30.63 -28.13
C ASP A 410 -11.25 -30.54 -27.25
N ASP A 411 -11.09 -30.44 -25.93
CA ASP A 411 -12.20 -30.19 -25.00
C ASP A 411 -12.84 -28.81 -25.25
N ALA A 412 -12.05 -27.77 -25.49
CA ALA A 412 -12.55 -26.43 -25.80
C ALA A 412 -13.28 -26.35 -27.16
N VAL A 413 -12.85 -27.12 -28.16
CA VAL A 413 -13.52 -27.21 -29.48
C VAL A 413 -14.79 -28.06 -29.41
N SER A 414 -14.90 -29.00 -28.48
CA SER A 414 -16.11 -29.82 -28.26
C SER A 414 -17.24 -29.09 -27.52
N GLN A 415 -16.91 -27.99 -26.82
CA GLN A 415 -17.86 -27.17 -26.03
C GLN A 415 -18.35 -25.91 -26.75
N THR A 416 -17.88 -25.64 -27.97
CA THR A 416 -18.40 -24.62 -28.90
C THR A 416 -19.21 -25.25 -30.01
#